data_AF-A0A974CV38-F1
#
_entry.id   AF-A0A974CV38-F1
#
_cell.length_a   1.000
_cell.length_b   1.000
_cell.length_c   1.000
_cell.angle_alpha   90.00
_cell.angle_beta   90.00
_cell.angle_gamma   90.00
#
_symmetry.space_group_name_H-M   'P 1'
#
loop_
_entity.id
_entity.type
_entity.pdbx_description
1 polymer ?
#
loop_
_entity_poly.entity_id
_entity_poly.type
_entity_poly.pdbx_seq_one_letter_code
_entity_poly.pdbx_strand_id
1 'polypeptide(L)'
;MVVFNGLLKIRICEATNLKPTAWSLRHAVGPRPQTFLLDTYIAVNVDDSRIGQTSTKQKSNNPTWHDDFSTDVSNGKRIELAVFHDAPIGYDDFVANCTIQFEDLLQNGSRHFEDWVRHSPEMAFIHPYCHLLHSIDLLCSSSRPLVFL
;
A
#
# COMPACT_ATOMS: atom_id res chain seq x y z
N MET A 1 5.51 20.78 -6.25
CA MET A 1 5.09 19.53 -5.60
C MET A 1 4.34 18.74 -6.65
N VAL A 2 4.80 17.53 -6.97
CA VAL A 2 4.14 16.66 -7.96
C VAL A 2 2.92 16.02 -7.30
N VAL A 3 1.78 16.00 -7.99
CA VAL A 3 0.53 15.38 -7.50
C VAL A 3 -0.11 14.57 -8.63
N PHE A 4 -0.84 13.51 -8.28
CA PHE A 4 -1.58 12.68 -9.21
C PHE A 4 -3.06 13.06 -9.26
N ASN A 5 -3.59 13.16 -10.48
CA ASN A 5 -5.01 13.30 -10.76
C ASN A 5 -5.40 12.25 -11.81
N GLY A 6 -6.36 11.39 -11.50
CA GLY A 6 -6.79 10.32 -12.40
C GLY A 6 -7.25 9.07 -11.66
N LEU A 7 -7.29 7.95 -12.38
CA LEU A 7 -7.77 6.68 -11.84
C LEU A 7 -6.58 5.82 -11.39
N LEU A 8 -6.52 5.51 -10.10
CA LEU A 8 -5.61 4.51 -9.55
C LEU A 8 -6.27 3.14 -9.64
N LYS A 9 -5.59 2.17 -10.27
CA LYS A 9 -5.88 0.74 -10.14
C LYS A 9 -4.69 0.07 -9.46
N ILE A 10 -4.95 -0.69 -8.41
CA ILE A 10 -3.90 -1.38 -7.64
C ILE A 10 -4.36 -2.78 -7.27
N ARG A 11 -3.47 -3.74 -7.49
CA ARG A 11 -3.61 -5.12 -7.03
C ARG A 11 -2.62 -5.38 -5.93
N ILE A 12 -3.09 -5.97 -4.84
CA ILE A 12 -2.25 -6.44 -3.75
C ILE A 12 -2.04 -7.93 -3.94
N CYS A 13 -0.86 -8.34 -4.41
CA CYS A 13 -0.57 -9.73 -4.73
C CYS A 13 -0.27 -10.53 -3.46
N GLU A 14 0.83 -10.23 -2.79
CA GLU A 14 1.32 -10.99 -1.64
C GLU A 14 2.23 -10.15 -0.74
N ALA A 15 2.50 -10.67 0.45
CA ALA A 15 3.55 -10.18 1.34
C ALA A 15 4.40 -11.36 1.81
N THR A 16 5.67 -11.09 2.11
CA THR A 16 6.61 -12.09 2.61
C THR A 16 7.33 -11.60 3.85
N ASN A 17 7.70 -12.56 4.71
CA ASN A 17 8.45 -12.33 5.94
C ASN A 17 7.82 -11.32 6.90
N LEU A 18 6.47 -11.32 7.01
CA LEU A 18 5.78 -10.52 8.02
C LEU A 18 6.20 -10.98 9.41
N LYS A 19 6.51 -10.03 10.28
CA LYS A 19 6.90 -10.30 11.67
C LYS A 19 5.79 -9.86 12.61
N PRO A 20 5.32 -10.74 13.51
CA PRO A 20 4.44 -10.34 14.59
C PRO A 20 5.08 -9.26 15.45
N THR A 21 4.33 -8.22 15.79
CA THR A 21 4.82 -7.21 16.73
C THR A 21 4.81 -7.78 18.15
N ALA A 22 5.56 -7.15 19.07
CA ALA A 22 5.50 -7.49 20.49
C ALA A 22 4.07 -7.42 21.04
N TRP A 23 3.26 -6.50 20.51
CA TRP A 23 1.86 -6.36 20.88
C TRP A 23 1.03 -7.55 20.39
N SER A 24 1.14 -7.95 19.12
CA SER A 24 0.44 -9.15 18.60
C SER A 24 0.83 -10.43 19.35
N LEU A 25 2.06 -10.51 19.86
CA LEU A 25 2.56 -11.65 20.64
C LEU A 25 2.05 -11.69 22.09
N ARG A 26 1.40 -10.64 22.61
CA ARG A 26 1.00 -10.56 24.04
C ARG A 26 0.11 -11.73 24.50
N HIS A 27 -0.67 -12.29 23.58
CA HIS A 27 -1.58 -13.42 23.84
C HIS A 27 -0.99 -14.78 23.43
N ALA A 28 0.19 -14.78 22.81
CA ALA A 28 0.90 -15.99 22.40
C ALA A 28 1.60 -16.64 23.61
N VAL A 29 0.83 -17.14 24.57
CA VAL A 29 1.33 -17.80 25.77
C VAL A 29 1.50 -19.30 25.51
N GLY A 30 2.74 -19.78 25.53
CA GLY A 30 3.03 -21.19 25.31
C GLY A 30 4.41 -21.60 25.86
N PRO A 31 4.57 -22.85 26.33
CA PRO A 31 5.82 -23.33 26.92
C PRO A 31 6.93 -23.62 25.88
N ARG A 32 6.67 -23.44 24.58
CA ARG A 32 7.61 -23.71 23.49
C ARG A 32 7.75 -22.48 22.60
N PRO A 33 8.93 -22.21 22.03
CA PRO A 33 9.07 -21.25 20.94
C PRO A 33 8.25 -21.78 19.76
N GLN A 34 7.07 -21.23 19.56
CA GLN A 34 6.23 -21.50 18.41
C GLN A 34 6.21 -20.25 17.54
N THR A 35 6.45 -20.42 16.24
CA THR A 35 6.30 -19.33 15.28
C THR A 35 4.85 -18.86 15.32
N PHE A 36 4.61 -17.67 15.86
CA PHE A 36 3.30 -17.04 15.82
C PHE A 36 2.96 -16.69 14.38
N LEU A 37 1.77 -17.08 13.95
CA LEU A 37 1.27 -16.87 12.59
C LEU A 37 0.16 -15.84 12.66
N LEU A 38 0.30 -14.78 11.88
CA LEU A 38 -0.66 -13.68 11.85
C LEU A 38 -1.88 -14.05 11.00
N ASP A 39 -3.05 -13.55 11.40
CA ASP A 39 -4.22 -13.42 10.54
C ASP A 39 -4.17 -12.02 9.91
N THR A 40 -3.88 -11.89 8.62
CA THR A 40 -3.46 -10.60 8.02
C THR A 40 -4.35 -10.08 6.91
N TYR A 41 -4.56 -8.77 6.90
CA TYR A 41 -5.09 -8.03 5.76
C TYR A 41 -4.25 -6.77 5.53
N ILE A 42 -4.37 -6.18 4.33
CA ILE A 42 -3.76 -4.90 3.96
C ILE A 42 -4.86 -3.87 3.79
N ALA A 43 -4.74 -2.77 4.53
CA ALA A 43 -5.42 -1.52 4.31
C ALA A 43 -4.75 -0.77 3.16
N VAL A 44 -5.52 -0.36 2.17
CA VAL A 44 -5.02 0.49 1.07
C VAL A 44 -5.56 1.89 1.27
N ASN A 45 -4.66 2.87 1.36
CA ASN A 45 -4.98 4.28 1.53
C ASN A 45 -4.37 5.11 0.41
N VAL A 46 -5.04 6.20 0.06
CA VAL A 46 -4.48 7.30 -0.73
C VAL A 46 -4.46 8.53 0.17
N ASP A 47 -3.27 9.10 0.37
CA ASP A 47 -3.00 10.12 1.37
C ASP A 47 -3.51 9.71 2.76
N ASP A 48 -4.58 10.34 3.26
CA ASP A 48 -5.18 10.05 4.56
C ASP A 48 -6.58 9.39 4.44
N SER A 49 -6.95 8.93 3.24
CA SER A 49 -8.25 8.33 2.94
C SER A 49 -8.14 6.84 2.62
N ARG A 50 -8.93 6.01 3.32
CA ARG A 50 -9.04 4.56 3.07
C ARG A 50 -9.80 4.30 1.78
N ILE A 51 -9.20 3.56 0.85
CA ILE A 51 -9.83 3.18 -0.42
C ILE A 51 -10.39 1.75 -0.38
N GLY A 52 -9.83 0.90 0.47
CA GLY A 52 -10.28 -0.48 0.60
C GLY A 52 -9.39 -1.31 1.52
N GLN A 53 -9.72 -2.59 1.64
CA GLN A 53 -8.90 -3.56 2.35
C GLN A 53 -8.97 -4.93 1.68
N THR A 54 -7.90 -5.70 1.80
CA THR A 54 -7.87 -7.08 1.31
C THR A 54 -8.70 -7.99 2.21
N SER A 55 -8.97 -9.19 1.72
CA SER A 55 -9.44 -10.31 2.54
C SER A 55 -8.43 -10.66 3.64
N THR A 56 -8.90 -11.09 4.80
CA THR A 56 -8.00 -11.62 5.85
C THR A 56 -7.49 -13.01 5.45
N LYS A 57 -6.17 -13.19 5.47
CA LYS A 57 -5.52 -14.49 5.31
C LYS A 57 -5.09 -15.01 6.67
N GLN A 58 -5.66 -16.15 7.05
CA GLN A 58 -5.43 -16.72 8.37
C GLN A 58 -4.08 -17.42 8.47
N LYS A 59 -3.45 -17.31 9.64
CA LYS A 59 -2.27 -18.05 10.07
C LYS A 59 -1.15 -18.08 9.02
N SER A 60 -0.77 -16.92 8.50
CA SER A 60 0.34 -16.81 7.55
C SER A 60 1.17 -15.54 7.74
N ASN A 61 2.49 -15.73 7.77
CA ASN A 61 3.47 -14.63 7.69
C ASN A 61 3.95 -14.39 6.23
N ASN A 62 3.42 -15.17 5.28
CA ASN A 62 3.63 -15.01 3.85
C ASN A 62 2.27 -15.10 3.11
N PRO A 63 1.35 -14.16 3.36
CA PRO A 63 0.00 -14.19 2.79
C PRO A 63 -0.03 -13.85 1.30
N THR A 64 -0.98 -14.45 0.58
CA THR A 64 -1.29 -14.17 -0.82
C THR A 64 -2.76 -13.78 -0.95
N TRP A 65 -3.04 -12.60 -1.50
CA TRP A 65 -4.38 -12.02 -1.63
C TRP A 65 -4.89 -12.01 -3.07
N HIS A 66 -4.16 -11.35 -3.96
CA HIS A 66 -4.60 -11.00 -5.33
C HIS A 66 -5.88 -10.16 -5.39
N ASP A 67 -6.10 -9.32 -4.38
CA ASP A 67 -7.26 -8.43 -4.34
C ASP A 67 -7.00 -7.15 -5.15
N ASP A 68 -7.99 -6.73 -5.95
CA ASP A 68 -7.94 -5.58 -6.85
C ASP A 68 -8.75 -4.39 -6.27
N PHE A 69 -8.19 -3.18 -6.36
CA PHE A 69 -8.82 -1.93 -5.95
C PHE A 69 -8.75 -0.89 -7.08
N SER A 70 -9.77 -0.02 -7.12
CA SER A 70 -9.83 1.09 -8.07
C SER A 70 -10.45 2.31 -7.42
N THR A 71 -9.85 3.49 -7.59
CA THR A 71 -10.40 4.75 -7.09
C THR A 71 -9.98 5.92 -7.97
N ASP A 72 -10.87 6.90 -8.11
CA ASP A 72 -10.49 8.23 -8.59
C ASP A 72 -9.65 8.93 -7.52
N VAL A 73 -8.58 9.59 -7.96
CA VAL A 73 -7.63 10.32 -7.13
C VAL A 73 -7.60 11.76 -7.59
N SER A 74 -7.71 12.68 -6.63
CA SER A 74 -7.57 14.12 -6.85
C SER A 74 -6.48 14.68 -5.94
N ASN A 75 -5.52 15.38 -6.52
CA ASN A 75 -4.34 15.94 -5.84
C ASN A 75 -3.57 14.93 -4.96
N GLY A 76 -3.55 13.66 -5.36
CA GLY A 76 -2.94 12.58 -4.58
C GLY A 76 -1.42 12.70 -4.48
N LYS A 77 -0.85 12.43 -3.30
CA LYS A 77 0.61 12.50 -3.08
C LYS A 77 1.23 11.13 -2.84
N ARG A 78 0.56 10.28 -2.07
CA ARG A 78 1.08 8.95 -1.72
C ARG A 78 0.00 7.87 -1.68
N ILE A 79 0.43 6.64 -1.91
CA ILE A 79 -0.31 5.43 -1.59
C ILE A 79 0.33 4.85 -0.32
N GLU A 80 -0.48 4.50 0.67
CA GLU A 80 -0.04 3.77 1.85
C GLU A 80 -0.70 2.39 1.89
N LEU A 81 0.13 1.36 2.09
CA LEU A 81 -0.29 -0.02 2.32
C LEU A 81 0.05 -0.37 3.76
N ALA A 82 -0.96 -0.49 4.62
CA ALA A 82 -0.78 -0.82 6.03
C ALA A 82 -1.29 -2.23 6.33
N VAL A 83 -0.40 -3.08 6.81
CA VAL A 83 -0.66 -4.47 7.22
C VAL A 83 -1.14 -4.49 8.65
N PHE A 84 -2.23 -5.22 8.89
CA PHE A 84 -2.80 -5.43 10.21
C PHE A 84 -2.95 -6.92 10.51
N HIS A 85 -2.88 -7.26 11.79
CA HIS A 85 -3.34 -8.52 12.32
C HIS A 85 -4.79 -8.38 12.79
N ASP A 86 -5.68 -9.14 12.15
CA ASP A 86 -7.12 -9.23 12.44
C ASP A 86 -7.33 -9.85 13.83
N ALA A 87 -7.65 -9.01 14.80
CA ALA A 87 -7.75 -9.41 16.19
C ALA A 87 -9.18 -9.94 16.46
N PRO A 88 -9.34 -11.10 17.11
CA PRO A 88 -10.67 -11.66 17.37
C PRO A 88 -11.61 -10.73 18.16
N ILE A 89 -11.04 -9.84 18.98
CA ILE A 89 -11.76 -8.88 19.83
C ILE A 89 -10.96 -7.58 19.92
N GLY A 90 -11.64 -6.45 19.71
CA GLY A 90 -11.06 -5.12 19.87
C GLY A 90 -10.58 -4.53 18.55
N TYR A 91 -9.54 -3.69 18.63
CA TYR A 91 -8.89 -3.13 17.45
C TYR A 91 -7.83 -4.08 16.91
N ASP A 92 -7.67 -4.07 15.60
CA ASP A 92 -6.64 -4.83 14.90
C ASP A 92 -5.24 -4.28 15.20
N ASP A 93 -4.27 -5.18 15.29
CA ASP A 93 -2.92 -4.82 15.66
C ASP A 93 -2.16 -4.39 14.40
N PHE A 94 -1.61 -3.17 14.38
CA PHE A 94 -0.72 -2.74 13.31
C PHE A 94 0.53 -3.63 13.26
N VAL A 95 0.91 -4.07 12.05
CA VAL A 95 2.08 -4.92 11.82
C VAL A 95 3.19 -4.15 11.10
N ALA A 96 2.85 -3.51 9.99
CA ALA A 96 3.81 -2.90 9.07
C ALA A 96 3.10 -1.92 8.12
N ASN A 97 3.78 -0.92 7.57
CA ASN A 97 3.31 -0.17 6.41
C ASN A 97 4.39 0.15 5.36
N CYS A 98 4.01 0.21 4.10
CA CYS A 98 4.84 0.82 3.09
C CYS A 98 4.13 2.02 2.46
N THR A 99 4.92 2.97 2.01
CA THR A 99 4.44 4.19 1.34
C THR A 99 5.10 4.30 -0.01
N ILE A 100 4.30 4.56 -1.03
CA ILE A 100 4.74 4.78 -2.41
C ILE A 100 4.33 6.20 -2.77
N GLN A 101 5.29 7.05 -3.14
CA GLN A 101 4.95 8.40 -3.61
C GLN A 101 4.45 8.32 -5.04
N PHE A 102 3.37 9.04 -5.37
CA PHE A 102 2.95 9.17 -6.77
C PHE A 102 4.02 9.83 -7.62
N GLU A 103 4.82 10.72 -7.05
CA GLU A 103 5.97 11.33 -7.72
C GLU A 103 6.94 10.27 -8.26
N ASP A 104 7.30 9.26 -7.46
CA ASP A 104 8.18 8.17 -7.87
C ASP A 104 7.57 7.33 -9.00
N LEU A 105 6.26 7.09 -8.94
CA LEU A 105 5.51 6.36 -9.98
C LEU A 105 5.45 7.13 -11.30
N LEU A 106 5.30 8.45 -11.24
CA LEU A 106 5.18 9.32 -12.42
C LEU A 106 6.53 9.56 -13.10
N GLN A 107 7.63 9.60 -12.34
CA GLN A 107 8.98 9.84 -12.88
C GLN A 107 9.50 8.68 -13.75
N ASN A 108 9.02 7.45 -13.53
CA ASN A 108 9.43 6.28 -14.30
C ASN A 108 8.88 6.26 -15.75
N GLY A 109 8.03 7.22 -16.13
CA GLY A 109 7.48 7.34 -17.49
C GLY A 109 6.50 6.22 -17.88
N SER A 110 6.42 5.14 -17.10
CA SER A 110 5.46 4.06 -17.24
C SER A 110 4.17 4.37 -16.45
N ARG A 111 3.03 4.02 -17.05
CA ARG A 111 1.73 3.99 -16.36
C ARG A 111 1.57 2.76 -15.46
N HIS A 112 2.57 1.88 -15.46
CA HIS A 112 2.58 0.61 -14.73
C HIS A 112 3.76 0.61 -13.76
N PHE A 113 3.52 0.14 -12.54
CA PHE A 113 4.55 -0.10 -11.55
C PHE A 113 4.32 -1.49 -10.94
N GLU A 114 5.33 -2.33 -11.00
CA GLU A 114 5.33 -3.66 -10.41
C GLU A 114 6.74 -3.87 -9.83
N ASP A 115 6.84 -3.77 -8.51
CA ASP A 115 8.09 -4.06 -7.80
C ASP A 115 7.79 -4.40 -6.33
N TRP A 116 8.75 -5.04 -5.67
CA TRP A 116 8.70 -5.30 -4.23
C TRP A 116 8.96 -4.01 -3.45
N VAL A 117 7.99 -3.60 -2.67
CA VAL A 117 8.13 -2.43 -1.79
C VAL A 117 8.54 -2.91 -0.40
N ARG A 118 9.74 -2.49 0.02
CA ARG A 118 10.33 -2.88 1.31
C ARG A 118 9.74 -2.05 2.46
N HIS A 119 9.47 -2.73 3.57
CA HIS A 119 9.22 -2.12 4.87
C HIS A 119 10.53 -1.92 5.65
N SER A 120 10.78 -0.71 6.16
CA SER A 120 11.88 -0.40 7.09
C SER A 120 11.40 -0.60 8.53
N PRO A 121 12.13 -1.24 9.48
CA PRO A 121 13.54 -1.68 9.45
C PRO A 121 13.76 -3.22 9.36
N GLU A 122 12.71 -4.04 9.17
CA GLU A 122 12.75 -5.47 9.55
C GLU A 122 12.68 -6.54 8.45
N MET A 123 12.90 -6.19 7.16
CA MET A 123 12.93 -7.13 6.01
C MET A 123 11.58 -7.78 5.65
N ALA A 124 10.44 -7.16 5.97
CA ALA A 124 9.17 -7.54 5.37
C ALA A 124 9.02 -6.87 3.99
N PHE A 125 8.50 -7.62 3.01
CA PHE A 125 8.27 -7.11 1.65
C PHE A 125 6.80 -7.29 1.26
N ILE A 126 6.25 -6.30 0.58
CA ILE A 126 4.92 -6.35 -0.03
C ILE A 126 5.12 -6.26 -1.54
N HIS A 127 4.39 -7.07 -2.31
CA HIS A 127 4.44 -7.05 -3.78
C HIS A 127 3.16 -6.42 -4.34
N PRO A 128 3.08 -5.07 -4.41
CA PRO A 128 1.98 -4.40 -5.10
C PRO A 128 2.20 -4.41 -6.61
N TYR A 129 1.10 -4.59 -7.34
CA TYR A 129 1.02 -4.34 -8.77
C TYR A 129 0.11 -3.13 -9.00
N CYS A 130 0.68 -2.03 -9.47
CA CYS A 130 -0.02 -0.76 -9.67
C CYS A 130 -0.16 -0.44 -11.16
N HIS A 131 -1.33 0.05 -11.53
CA HIS A 131 -1.61 0.58 -12.86
C HIS A 131 -2.31 1.95 -12.74
N LEU A 132 -1.62 3.00 -13.16
CA LEU A 132 -2.10 4.39 -13.16
C LEU A 132 -2.74 4.72 -14.52
N LEU A 133 -4.06 4.85 -14.52
CA LEU A 133 -4.78 5.33 -15.68
C LEU A 133 -5.00 6.84 -15.52
N HIS A 134 -4.17 7.62 -16.22
CA HIS A 134 -4.41 9.06 -16.36
C HIS A 134 -5.78 9.29 -17.01
N SER A 135 -6.62 10.10 -16.36
CA SER A 135 -7.65 10.84 -17.08
C SER A 135 -6.93 11.86 -17.96
N ILE A 136 -6.81 11.56 -19.24
CA ILE A 136 -6.49 12.56 -20.25
C ILE A 136 -7.68 13.53 -20.27
N ASP A 137 -7.54 14.74 -19.67
CA ASP A 137 -7.57 16.02 -20.41
C ASP A 137 -7.81 17.32 -19.58
N LEU A 138 -7.13 18.39 -20.04
CA LEU A 138 -7.39 19.85 -19.92
C LEU A 138 -6.76 20.71 -18.78
N LEU A 139 -5.62 21.33 -19.12
CA LEU A 139 -5.28 22.78 -19.04
C LEU A 139 -5.65 23.63 -17.79
N CYS A 140 -4.62 24.11 -17.06
CA CYS A 140 -4.33 25.52 -16.66
C CYS A 140 -3.40 25.53 -15.42
N SER A 141 -2.45 26.44 -15.19
CA SER A 141 -1.91 27.61 -15.89
C SER A 141 -0.61 27.99 -15.16
N SER A 142 0.47 28.24 -15.89
CA SER A 142 1.50 29.19 -15.47
C SER A 142 2.21 29.72 -16.71
N SER A 143 1.66 30.83 -17.20
CA SER A 143 2.19 31.82 -18.13
C SER A 143 3.67 31.71 -18.51
N ARG A 144 3.93 31.56 -19.82
CA ARG A 144 5.01 32.31 -20.47
C ARG A 144 4.39 33.06 -21.65
N PRO A 145 4.44 34.41 -21.68
CA PRO A 145 4.05 35.14 -22.87
C PRO A 145 5.08 34.88 -23.97
N LEU A 146 4.57 34.78 -25.20
CA LEU A 146 5.33 34.87 -26.43
C LEU A 146 6.20 36.13 -26.40
N VAL A 147 7.50 35.97 -26.64
CA VAL A 147 8.33 37.04 -27.18
C VAL A 147 8.91 36.52 -28.49
N PHE A 148 8.34 36.98 -29.60
CA PHE A 148 9.02 37.02 -30.87
C PHE A 148 9.93 38.27 -30.86
N LEU A 149 11.23 38.06 -31.02
CA LEU A 149 12.18 39.03 -31.58
C LEU A 149 13.03 38.29 -32.61
#